data_AF-A0A8H6YQV9-F1
#
_entry.id   AF-A0A8H6YQV9-F1
#
_cell.length_a   1.000
_cell.length_b   1.000
_cell.length_c   1.000
_cell.angle_alpha   90.00
_cell.angle_beta   90.00
_cell.angle_gamma   90.00
#
_symmetry.space_group_name_H-M   'P 1'
#
loop_
_entity.id
_entity.type
_entity.pdbx_description
1 polymer ?
#
loop_
_entity_poly.entity_id
_entity_poly.type
_entity_poly.pdbx_seq_one_letter_code
_entity_poly.pdbx_strand_id
1 'polypeptide(L)'
;MFPAATTNTDSIQPFGLRDFIGQVLVPEVGMRLIMQDMRLDMNDPTDKNQGVAVMRDSASYGTSMFPEDSRAESDIGDDESEGVEEVEDDGNGDHSMFE
;
A
#
# COMPACT_ATOMS: atom_id res chain seq x y z
N MET A 1 8.43 -6.40 39.51
CA MET A 1 7.17 -5.84 40.03
C MET A 1 6.88 -4.59 39.21
N PHE A 2 5.98 -4.67 38.23
CA PHE A 2 5.62 -3.51 37.41
C PHE A 2 4.90 -2.49 38.30
N PRO A 3 5.23 -1.19 38.23
CA PRO A 3 4.49 -0.22 39.01
C PRO A 3 3.05 -0.22 38.49
N ALA A 4 2.08 -0.34 39.39
CA ALA A 4 0.68 -0.09 39.10
C ALA A 4 0.51 1.41 38.84
N ALA A 5 1.07 1.89 37.73
CA ALA A 5 0.80 3.22 37.23
C ALA A 5 -0.68 3.23 36.86
N THR A 6 -1.42 4.07 37.57
CA THR A 6 -2.84 4.36 37.40
C THR A 6 -3.13 4.67 35.93
N THR A 7 -3.52 3.66 35.16
CA THR A 7 -4.12 3.86 33.85
C THR A 7 -5.36 4.70 34.06
N ASN A 8 -5.30 5.95 33.65
CA ASN A 8 -6.40 6.89 33.74
C ASN A 8 -7.44 6.43 32.71
N THR A 9 -8.41 5.62 33.14
CA THR A 9 -9.43 5.01 32.28
C THR A 9 -10.24 6.06 31.53
N ASP A 10 -10.37 7.26 32.09
CA ASP A 10 -11.04 8.40 31.47
C ASP A 10 -10.27 9.02 30.28
N SER A 11 -8.99 8.64 30.09
CA SER A 11 -8.16 9.07 28.95
C SER A 11 -8.18 8.08 27.77
N ILE A 12 -8.87 6.94 27.91
CA ILE A 12 -8.98 5.93 26.86
C ILE A 12 -10.20 6.26 26.01
N GLN A 13 -10.05 7.19 25.05
CA GLN A 13 -11.05 7.34 24.00
C GLN A 13 -10.86 6.27 22.92
N PRO A 14 -11.95 5.68 22.40
CA PRO A 14 -11.87 4.86 21.20
C PRO A 14 -11.28 5.66 20.05
N PHE A 15 -10.50 5.00 19.19
CA PHE A 15 -10.01 5.63 17.97
C PHE A 15 -11.19 6.07 17.10
N GLY A 16 -11.07 7.24 16.48
CA GLY A 16 -11.91 7.59 15.34
C GLY A 16 -11.67 6.59 14.19
N LEU A 17 -12.65 6.43 13.30
CA LEU A 17 -12.57 5.43 12.22
C LEU A 17 -11.27 5.54 11.40
N ARG A 18 -10.86 6.76 11.05
CA ARG A 18 -9.63 7.01 10.28
C ARG A 18 -8.39 6.53 11.03
N ASP A 19 -8.30 6.85 12.31
CA ASP A 19 -7.16 6.47 13.15
C ASP A 19 -7.15 4.96 13.39
N PHE A 20 -8.31 4.35 13.59
CA PHE A 20 -8.44 2.90 13.70
C PHE A 20 -7.95 2.20 12.42
N ILE A 21 -8.34 2.70 11.24
CA ILE A 21 -7.92 2.12 9.97
C ILE A 21 -6.39 2.21 9.84
N GLY A 22 -5.81 3.41 10.02
CA GLY A 22 -4.39 3.64 9.80
C GLY A 22 -3.47 3.00 10.85
N GLN A 23 -3.89 2.99 12.12
CA GLN A 23 -3.02 2.56 13.23
C GLN A 23 -3.25 1.11 13.65
N VAL A 24 -4.41 0.52 13.36
CA VAL A 24 -4.77 -0.83 13.82
C VAL A 24 -5.08 -1.75 12.64
N LEU A 25 -6.08 -1.42 11.83
CA LEU A 25 -6.59 -2.34 10.82
C LEU A 25 -5.55 -2.66 9.75
N VAL A 26 -4.93 -1.63 9.16
CA VAL A 26 -3.94 -1.81 8.09
C VAL A 26 -2.72 -2.59 8.58
N PRO A 27 -2.08 -2.25 9.71
CA PRO A 27 -0.97 -3.05 10.25
C PRO A 27 -1.36 -4.51 10.56
N GLU A 28 -2.53 -4.75 11.17
CA GLU A 28 -2.98 -6.11 11.53
C GLU A 28 -3.21 -6.98 10.29
N VAL A 29 -3.88 -6.42 9.26
CA VAL A 29 -4.10 -7.14 7.99
C VAL A 29 -2.78 -7.37 7.26
N GLY A 30 -1.90 -6.37 7.21
CA GLY A 30 -0.57 -6.49 6.61
C GLY A 30 0.25 -7.61 7.25
N MET A 31 0.23 -7.69 8.59
CA MET A 31 0.92 -8.76 9.33
C MET A 31 0.37 -10.14 8.93
N ARG A 32 -0.95 -10.29 8.88
CA ARG A 32 -1.59 -11.57 8.52
C ARG A 32 -1.25 -12.00 7.10
N LEU A 33 -1.25 -11.07 6.15
CA LEU A 33 -0.90 -11.34 4.76
C LEU A 33 0.56 -11.82 4.63
N ILE A 34 1.50 -11.11 5.26
CA ILE A 34 2.92 -11.50 5.27
C ILE A 34 3.09 -12.90 5.88
N MET A 35 2.49 -13.13 7.04
CA MET A 35 2.60 -14.42 7.73
C MET A 35 2.02 -15.56 6.89
N GLN A 36 0.89 -15.32 6.21
CA GLN A 36 0.27 -16.31 5.33
C GLN A 36 1.13 -16.61 4.10
N ASP A 37 1.64 -15.57 3.43
CA ASP A 37 2.45 -15.70 2.21
C ASP A 37 3.75 -16.49 2.49
N MET A 38 4.40 -16.16 3.61
CA MET A 38 5.64 -16.80 4.04
C MET A 38 5.43 -18.14 4.75
N ARG A 39 4.18 -18.59 4.92
CA ARG A 39 3.80 -19.82 5.64
C ARG A 39 4.33 -19.89 7.08
N LEU A 40 4.28 -18.76 7.78
CA LEU A 40 4.73 -18.59 9.16
C LEU A 40 3.61 -18.86 10.16
N ASP A 41 3.93 -19.32 11.38
CA ASP A 41 2.95 -19.56 12.44
C ASP A 41 2.70 -18.32 13.30
N MET A 42 1.44 -17.85 13.34
CA MET A 42 0.97 -16.76 14.19
C MET A 42 0.98 -17.08 15.69
N ASN A 43 1.34 -18.29 16.10
CA ASN A 43 1.51 -18.64 17.52
C ASN A 43 2.99 -18.74 17.92
N ASP A 44 3.92 -18.83 16.96
CA ASP A 44 5.35 -18.85 17.22
C ASP A 44 5.90 -17.41 17.33
N PRO A 45 6.49 -17.01 18.48
CA PRO A 45 7.08 -15.69 18.66
C PRO A 45 8.22 -15.38 17.68
N THR A 46 8.97 -16.38 17.24
CA THR A 46 10.09 -16.23 16.30
C THR A 46 9.58 -15.83 14.93
N ASP A 47 8.57 -16.56 14.45
CA ASP A 47 7.89 -16.31 13.18
C ASP A 47 7.19 -14.94 13.18
N LYS A 48 6.57 -14.54 14.29
CA LYS A 48 6.04 -13.18 14.44
C LYS A 48 7.11 -12.11 14.30
N ASN A 49 8.26 -12.29 14.93
CA ASN A 49 9.35 -11.32 14.84
C ASN A 49 9.87 -11.23 13.40
N GLN A 50 9.89 -12.34 12.67
CA GLN A 50 10.22 -12.35 11.24
C GLN A 50 9.18 -11.58 10.42
N GLY A 51 7.88 -11.79 10.64
CA GLY A 51 6.82 -11.03 9.96
C GLY A 51 6.91 -9.52 10.24
N VAL A 52 7.24 -9.12 11.48
CA VAL A 52 7.47 -7.71 11.84
C VAL A 52 8.70 -7.14 11.13
N ALA A 53 9.78 -7.91 10.99
CA ALA A 53 10.96 -7.47 10.24
C ALA A 53 10.61 -7.19 8.77
N VAL A 54 9.91 -8.12 8.12
CA VAL A 54 9.46 -7.97 6.73
C VAL A 54 8.53 -6.78 6.57
N MET A 55 7.61 -6.54 7.52
CA MET A 55 6.75 -5.37 7.50
C MET A 55 7.55 -4.06 7.53
N ARG A 56 8.61 -3.98 8.35
CA ARG A 56 9.49 -2.80 8.43
C ARG A 56 10.27 -2.58 7.14
N ASP A 57 10.83 -3.65 6.58
CA ASP A 57 11.56 -3.61 5.31
C ASP A 57 10.63 -3.16 4.17
N SER A 58 9.39 -3.66 4.16
CA SER A 58 8.36 -3.28 3.19
C SER A 58 7.96 -1.82 3.31
N ALA A 59 7.80 -1.32 4.54
CA ALA A 59 7.53 0.10 4.78
C ALA A 59 8.69 0.99 4.29
N SER A 60 9.93 0.62 4.58
CA SER A 60 11.12 1.34 4.10
C SER A 60 11.24 1.33 2.57
N TYR A 61 10.89 0.21 1.94
CA TYR A 61 10.85 0.12 0.49
C TYR A 61 9.77 1.04 -0.09
N GLY A 62 8.56 1.03 0.47
CA GLY A 62 7.46 1.89 0.05
C GLY A 62 7.81 3.37 0.13
N THR A 63 8.38 3.84 1.24
CA THR A 63 8.78 5.25 1.39
C THR A 63 9.92 5.65 0.45
N SER A 64 10.76 4.70 0.04
CA SER A 64 11.83 4.94 -0.94
C SER A 64 11.28 5.04 -2.37
N MET A 65 10.26 4.25 -2.69
CA MET A 65 9.63 4.25 -4.03
C MET A 65 8.63 5.39 -4.21
N PHE A 66 8.01 5.86 -3.12
CA PHE A 66 7.02 6.92 -3.12
C PHE A 66 7.44 8.03 -2.14
N PRO A 67 8.46 8.82 -2.47
CA PRO A 67 8.86 9.94 -1.62
C PRO A 67 7.75 11.00 -1.60
N GLU A 68 7.40 11.48 -0.41
CA GLU A 68 6.33 12.48 -0.18
C GLU A 68 6.53 13.82 -0.94
N ASP A 69 7.72 14.06 -1.50
CA ASP A 69 8.06 15.23 -2.32
C ASP A 69 7.51 15.17 -3.75
N SER A 70 6.88 14.07 -4.19
CA SER A 70 6.06 14.04 -5.40
C SER A 70 4.59 14.41 -5.12
N ARG A 71 4.36 15.38 -4.22
CA ARG A 71 3.07 16.07 -4.12
C ARG A 71 2.94 17.05 -5.29
N ALA A 72 2.38 16.57 -6.39
CA ALA A 72 1.35 17.38 -7.03
C ALA A 72 0.11 17.27 -6.12
N GLU A 73 -0.25 18.36 -5.45
CA GLU A 73 -1.59 18.52 -4.90
C GLU A 73 -2.61 18.52 -6.05
N SER A 74 -3.25 17.38 -6.31
CA SER A 74 -4.45 17.20 -7.14
C SER A 74 -4.67 15.68 -7.24
N ASP A 75 -5.82 15.06 -7.06
CA ASP A 75 -7.19 15.51 -6.94
C ASP A 75 -7.95 14.23 -6.57
N ILE A 76 -8.83 14.27 -5.57
CA ILE A 76 -9.91 13.28 -5.51
C ILE A 76 -10.96 13.88 -6.46
N GLY A 77 -10.80 13.62 -7.75
CA GLY A 77 -11.63 14.19 -8.82
C GLY A 77 -11.75 13.22 -9.99
N ASP A 78 -12.99 12.78 -10.20
CA ASP A 78 -13.60 12.27 -11.44
C ASP A 78 -12.79 11.41 -12.44
N ASP A 79 -13.29 10.18 -12.60
CA ASP A 79 -13.77 9.63 -13.88
C ASP A 79 -13.44 10.47 -15.13
N GLU A 80 -12.69 9.91 -16.07
CA GLU A 80 -13.15 9.71 -17.46
C GLU A 80 -12.31 8.61 -18.13
N SER A 81 -13.02 7.75 -18.84
CA SER A 81 -12.57 6.63 -19.66
C SER A 81 -11.51 7.00 -20.71
N GLU A 82 -10.37 6.30 -20.74
CA GLU A 82 -9.48 6.33 -21.90
C GLU A 82 -10.11 5.55 -23.06
N GLY A 83 -10.69 6.32 -23.98
CA GLY A 83 -11.18 5.88 -25.27
C GLY A 83 -10.04 5.46 -26.21
N VAL A 84 -10.35 4.44 -26.99
CA VAL A 84 -9.57 3.80 -28.05
C VAL A 84 -8.96 4.82 -29.03
N GLU A 85 -7.65 4.80 -29.23
CA GLU A 85 -7.04 5.39 -30.43
C GLU A 85 -7.26 4.43 -31.61
N GLU A 86 -8.23 4.74 -32.47
CA GLU A 86 -8.32 4.17 -33.81
C GLU A 86 -7.13 4.69 -34.63
N VAL A 87 -6.28 3.76 -35.07
CA VAL A 87 -5.22 4.06 -36.04
C VAL A 87 -5.87 4.17 -37.42
N GLU A 88 -5.98 5.40 -37.93
CA GLU A 88 -6.35 5.66 -39.32
C GLU A 88 -5.17 5.24 -40.24
N ASP A 89 -5.31 4.09 -40.90
CA ASP A 89 -4.42 3.61 -41.97
C ASP A 89 -4.75 4.38 -43.28
N ASP A 90 -4.17 5.58 -43.42
CA ASP A 90 -4.20 6.35 -44.66
C ASP A 90 -3.23 5.73 -45.68
N GLY A 91 -3.70 4.72 -46.39
CA GLY A 91 -3.03 4.25 -47.61
C GLY A 91 -3.16 5.28 -48.74
N ASN A 92 -2.04 5.77 -49.30
CA ASN A 92 -1.86 6.03 -50.73
C ASN A 92 -0.42 6.46 -51.11
N GLY A 93 0.14 5.90 -52.19
CA GLY A 93 1.30 6.42 -52.93
C GLY A 93 2.37 5.37 -53.23
N ASP A 94 2.10 4.41 -54.13
CA ASP A 94 2.38 4.46 -55.59
C ASP A 94 3.81 4.03 -56.00
N HIS A 95 3.80 3.23 -57.05
CA HIS A 95 4.83 2.56 -57.85
C HIS A 95 6.30 2.99 -57.77
N SER A 96 7.19 1.99 -57.65
CA SER A 96 8.09 1.67 -58.77
C SER A 96 8.66 0.25 -58.67
N MET A 97 8.27 -0.53 -59.67
CA MET A 97 8.83 -1.81 -60.08
C MET A 97 10.14 -1.50 -60.81
N PHE A 98 11.27 -2.03 -60.34
CA PHE A 98 12.47 -2.15 -61.17
C PHE A 98 12.96 -3.59 -61.09
N GLU A 99 13.07 -4.17 -62.29
CA GLU A 99 13.62 -5.49 -62.64
C GLU A 99 15.05 -5.72 -62.13
#